data_AF-X1KB36-F1
#
_entry.id   AF-X1KB36-F1
#
_cell.length_a   1.000
_cell.length_b   1.000
_cell.length_c   1.000
_cell.angle_alpha   90.00
_cell.angle_beta   90.00
_cell.angle_gamma   90.00
#
_symmetry.space_group_name_H-M   'P 1'
#
loop_
_entity.id
_entity.type
_entity.pdbx_description
1 polymer ?
#
loop_
_entity_poly.entity_id
_entity_poly.type
_entity_poly.pdbx_seq_one_letter_code
_entity_poly.pdbx_strand_id
1 'polypeptide(L)' 'MNLKALYKLGYGLYVVCSRKGDRLNGQIANTVFQIASEPPTIAVSINK' A
#
# COMPACT_ATOMS: atom_id res chain seq x y z
N MET A 1 15.03 19.46 8.16
CA MET A 1 14.74 18.12 7.59
C MET A 1 14.84 18.19 6.07
N ASN A 2 15.53 17.26 5.41
CA ASN A 2 15.60 17.21 3.95
C ASN A 2 14.61 16.18 3.38
N LEU A 3 13.47 16.64 2.87
CA LEU A 3 12.41 15.78 2.34
C LEU A 3 12.83 14.96 1.11
N LYS A 4 13.82 15.43 0.34
CA LYS A 4 14.30 14.71 -0.86
C LYS A 4 14.88 13.33 -0.53
N ALA A 5 15.27 13.08 0.72
CA ALA A 5 15.72 11.77 1.17
C ALA A 5 14.62 10.70 1.01
N LEU A 6 13.34 11.06 1.16
CA LEU A 6 12.22 10.11 1.05
C LEU A 6 12.05 9.55 -0.36
N TYR A 7 12.45 10.29 -1.40
CA TYR A 7 12.41 9.84 -2.80
C TYR A 7 13.42 8.73 -3.12
N LYS A 8 14.33 8.42 -2.20
CA LYS A 8 15.27 7.30 -2.34
C LYS A 8 14.67 5.97 -1.85
N LEU A 9 13.51 6.00 -1.20
CA LEU A 9 12.79 4.79 -0.81
C LEU A 9 12.17 4.14 -2.05
N GLY A 10 12.46 2.86 -2.26
CA GLY A 10 11.91 2.06 -3.35
C GLY A 10 10.48 1.61 -3.03
N TYR A 11 9.59 1.76 -4.01
CA TYR A 11 8.21 1.30 -3.93
C TYR A 11 7.83 0.58 -5.23
N GLY A 12 6.93 -0.40 -5.12
CA GLY A 12 6.19 -0.89 -6.28
C GLY A 12 5.03 0.04 -6.64
N LEU A 13 4.26 -0.34 -7.66
CA LEU A 13 3.02 0.33 -8.04
C LEU A 13 1.90 -0.70 -8.14
N TYR A 14 0.85 -0.52 -7.35
CA TYR A 14 -0.22 -1.51 -7.18
C TYR A 14 -1.59 -0.87 -7.33
N VAL A 15 -2.58 -1.69 -7.70
CA VAL A 15 -4.01 -1.37 -7.54
C VAL A 15 -4.49 -2.08 -6.28
N VAL A 16 -4.91 -1.33 -5.26
CA VAL A 16 -5.51 -1.86 -4.04
C VAL A 16 -7.03 -1.75 -4.16
N CYS A 17 -7.71 -2.90 -4.14
CA CYS A 17 -9.15 -2.99 -4.28
C CYS A 17 -9.83 -3.41 -2.97
N SER A 18 -11.07 -3.00 -2.79
CA SER A 18 -11.95 -3.49 -1.73
C SER A 18 -13.39 -3.60 -2.20
N ARG A 19 -14.19 -4.39 -1.49
CA ARG A 19 -15.62 -4.55 -1.74
C ARG A 19 -16.38 -4.43 -0.43
N LYS A 20 -17.46 -3.64 -0.42
CA LYS A 20 -18.39 -3.53 0.71
C LYS A 20 -19.83 -3.73 0.20
N GLY A 21 -20.37 -4.93 0.42
CA GLY A 21 -21.63 -5.34 -0.20
C GLY A 21 -21.48 -5.33 -1.72
N ASP A 22 -22.33 -4.59 -2.43
CA ASP A 22 -22.24 -4.44 -3.90
C ASP A 22 -21.34 -3.30 -4.37
N ARG A 23 -20.78 -2.52 -3.43
CA ARG A 23 -19.88 -1.42 -3.77
C ARG A 23 -18.47 -1.93 -3.98
N LEU A 24 -17.92 -1.65 -5.16
CA LEU A 24 -16.52 -1.86 -5.50
C LEU A 24 -15.72 -0.57 -5.28
N ASN A 25 -14.48 -0.71 -4.84
CA ASN A 25 -13.52 0.38 -4.75
C ASN A 25 -12.14 -0.10 -5.20
N GLY A 26 -11.36 0.80 -5.81
CA GLY A 26 -10.01 0.54 -6.27
C GLY A 26 -9.20 1.83 -6.32
N GLN A 27 -7.97 1.79 -5.85
CA GLN A 27 -7.06 2.93 -5.90
C GLN A 27 -5.63 2.51 -6.21
N ILE A 28 -4.86 3.43 -6.79
CA ILE A 28 -3.42 3.26 -6.93
C ILE A 28 -2.75 3.48 -5.57
N ALA A 29 -1.85 2.57 -5.18
CA ALA A 29 -1.02 2.70 -4.00
C ALA A 29 0.41 2.22 -4.29
N ASN A 30 1.40 2.94 -3.77
CA ASN A 30 2.81 2.53 -3.83
C ASN A 30 3.28 1.90 -2.50
N THR A 31 2.67 2.27 -1.37
CA THR A 31 2.99 1.76 -0.03
C THR A 31 2.30 0.42 0.23
N VAL A 32 2.89 -0.66 -0.29
CA VAL A 32 2.45 -2.06 -0.09
C VAL A 32 3.67 -2.92 0.20
N PHE A 33 3.70 -3.58 1.36
CA PHE A 33 4.86 -4.37 1.81
C PHE A 33 4.44 -5.62 2.58
N GLN A 34 5.19 -6.71 2.43
CA GLN A 34 5.12 -7.85 3.34
C GLN A 34 5.80 -7.50 4.66
N ILE A 35 5.11 -7.77 5.77
CA ILE A 35 5.58 -7.44 7.13
C ILE A 35 5.83 -8.67 8.01
N ALA A 36 5.31 -9.84 7.63
CA ALA A 36 5.58 -11.11 8.29
C ALA A 36 5.58 -12.25 7.27
N SER A 37 6.44 -13.25 7.48
CA SER A 37 6.49 -14.47 6.66
C SER A 37 5.57 -15.58 7.16
N GLU A 38 5.30 -15.64 8.47
CA GLU A 38 4.42 -16.64 9.07
C GLU A 38 3.55 -16.00 10.19
N PRO A 39 2.22 -15.92 10.00
CA PRO A 39 1.53 -16.10 8.72
C PRO A 39 1.92 -14.99 7.73
N PRO A 40 1.92 -15.26 6.41
CA PRO A 40 2.18 -14.23 5.40
C PRO A 40 1.25 -13.03 5.56
N THR A 41 1.80 -11.85 5.87
CA THR A 41 1.02 -10.65 6.18
C THR A 41 1.51 -9.46 5.38
N ILE A 42 0.58 -8.71 4.78
CA ILE A 42 0.85 -7.50 3.98
C ILE A 42 0.26 -6.27 4.68
N ALA A 43 1.04 -5.18 4.75
CA ALA A 43 0.57 -3.87 5.16
C ALA A 43 0.36 -2.96 3.95
N VAL A 44 -0.73 -2.19 3.97
CA VAL A 44 -1.06 -1.16 2.98
C VAL A 44 -1.36 0.16 3.67
N SER A 45 -0.88 1.28 3.12
CA SER A 45 -1.19 2.62 3.64
C SER A 45 -2.19 3.33 2.72
N ILE A 46 -3.35 3.68 3.27
CA ILE A 46 -4.48 4.29 2.56
C ILE A 46 -4.87 5.57 3.30
N ASN A 47 -5.09 6.67 2.57
CA ASN A 47 -5.56 7.93 3.12
C ASN A 47 -7.04 7.82 3.58
N LYS A 48 -7.43 8.53 4.64
CA LYS A 48 -8.79 8.46 5.22
C LYS A 48 -9.74 9.47 4.59
#